data_AF-A0A965VKZ4-F1
#
_entry.id   AF-A0A965VKZ4-F1
#
_cell.length_a   1.000
_cell.length_b   1.000
_cell.length_c   1.000
_cell.angle_alpha   90.00
_cell.angle_beta   90.00
_cell.angle_gamma   90.00
#
_symmetry.space_group_name_H-M   'P 1'
#
loop_
_entity.id
_entity.type
_entity.pdbx_description
1 polymer ?
#
loop_
_entity_poly.entity_id
_entity_poly.type
_entity_poly.pdbx_seq_one_letter_code
_entity_poly.pdbx_strand_id
1 'polypeptide(L)' 'QPDLVQVTAELAAQGVRHITVIPMFFGVGKHAREDLPVLVAQLQADYPGLVFQLTPAVGEDAQVIDMLASVALKAASPT' A
#
# COMPACT_ATOMS: atom_id res chain seq x y z
N GLN A 1 2.32 17.30 -1.99
CA GLN A 1 1.48 16.09 -1.89
C GLN A 1 1.65 15.56 -0.48
N PRO A 2 0.61 15.19 0.28
CA PRO A 2 0.81 14.82 1.67
C PRO A 2 1.54 13.48 1.76
N ASP A 3 2.51 13.39 2.66
CA ASP A 3 3.16 12.12 2.97
C ASP A 3 2.31 11.29 3.95
N LEU A 4 2.71 10.04 4.19
CA LEU A 4 1.95 9.13 5.05
C LEU A 4 1.83 9.64 6.49
N VAL A 5 2.81 10.41 6.98
CA VAL A 5 2.81 10.98 8.33
C VAL A 5 1.76 12.08 8.43
N GLN A 6 1.72 12.98 7.45
CA GLN A 6 0.74 14.07 7.37
C GLN A 6 -0.69 13.53 7.29
N VAL A 7 -0.94 12.55 6.41
CA VAL A 7 -2.27 11.91 6.30
C VAL A 7 -2.65 11.21 7.59
N THR A 8 -1.71 10.54 8.27
CA THR A 8 -1.98 9.88 9.56
C THR A 8 -2.41 10.90 10.61
N ALA A 9 -1.72 12.04 10.72
CA ALA A 9 -2.07 13.09 11.67
C ALA A 9 -3.47 13.66 11.39
N GLU A 10 -3.80 13.89 10.11
CA GLU A 10 -5.12 14.38 9.70
C GLU A 10 -6.24 13.38 10.04
N LEU A 11 -6.03 12.09 9.77
CA LEU A 11 -7.00 11.04 10.10
C LEU A 11 -7.15 10.86 11.62
N ALA A 12 -6.05 10.96 12.37
CA ALA A 12 -6.08 10.92 13.83
C ALA A 12 -6.90 12.09 14.40
N ALA A 13 -6.71 13.30 13.88
CA ALA A 13 -7.46 14.50 14.27
C ALA A 13 -8.97 14.38 13.97
N GLN A 14 -9.32 13.60 12.94
CA GLN A 14 -10.71 13.27 12.59
C GLN A 14 -11.30 12.13 13.45
N GLY A 15 -10.53 11.56 14.38
CA GLY A 15 -10.98 10.50 15.28
C GLY A 15 -11.01 9.10 14.65
N VAL A 16 -10.39 8.91 13.47
CA VAL A 16 -10.19 7.59 12.87
C VAL A 16 -9.36 6.73 13.83
N ARG A 17 -9.66 5.43 13.89
CA ARG A 17 -8.98 4.47 14.78
C ARG A 17 -8.30 3.32 14.06
N HIS A 18 -8.65 3.09 12.80
CA HIS A 18 -8.14 1.99 12.00
C HIS A 18 -7.68 2.53 10.65
N ILE A 19 -6.43 2.28 10.30
CA ILE A 19 -5.83 2.70 9.04
C ILE A 19 -5.27 1.45 8.33
N THR A 20 -5.77 1.19 7.12
CA THR A 20 -5.21 0.14 6.26
C THR A 20 -4.37 0.77 5.18
N VAL A 21 -3.11 0.35 5.08
CA VAL A 21 -2.16 0.81 4.07
C VAL A 21 -2.05 -0.28 3.01
N ILE A 22 -2.36 0.10 1.76
CA ILE A 22 -2.33 -0.78 0.59
C ILE A 22 -1.25 -0.26 -0.37
N PRO A 23 -0.09 -0.93 -0.47
CA PRO A 23 0.98 -0.50 -1.37
C PRO A 23 0.59 -0.74 -2.85
N MET A 24 0.43 0.33 -3.61
CA MET A 24 0.01 0.30 -5.03
C MET A 24 1.18 0.08 -6.00
N PHE A 25 2.09 -0.87 -5.69
CA PHE A 25 3.25 -1.18 -6.53
C PHE A 25 3.10 -2.57 -7.19
N PHE A 26 3.49 -2.68 -8.47
CA PHE A 26 3.40 -3.92 -9.26
C PHE A 26 4.74 -4.66 -9.44
N GLY A 27 5.86 -4.09 -9.00
CA GLY A 27 7.21 -4.65 -9.14
C GLY A 27 8.22 -3.97 -8.21
N VAL A 28 9.40 -4.58 -8.05
CA VAL A 28 10.41 -4.24 -7.01
C VAL A 28 10.97 -2.81 -7.11
N GLY A 29 10.28 -1.86 -6.49
CA GLY A 29 10.94 -0.74 -5.83
C GLY A 29 11.42 -1.23 -4.47
N LYS A 30 12.60 -1.87 -4.40
CA LYS A 30 13.16 -2.48 -3.18
C LYS A 30 13.04 -1.55 -1.96
N HIS A 31 13.33 -0.26 -2.16
CA HIS A 31 13.20 0.79 -1.16
C HIS A 31 11.77 0.90 -0.63
N ALA A 32 10.74 1.00 -1.46
CA ALA A 32 9.36 1.11 -0.99
C ALA A 32 8.89 -0.14 -0.22
N ARG A 33 9.35 -1.34 -0.59
CA ARG A 33 9.02 -2.59 0.11
C ARG A 33 9.69 -2.69 1.48
N GLU A 34 10.89 -2.16 1.62
CA GLU A 34 11.69 -2.23 2.86
C GLU A 34 11.41 -1.04 3.79
N ASP A 35 11.24 0.16 3.24
CA ASP A 35 11.07 1.42 3.99
C ASP A 35 9.66 1.55 4.56
N LEU A 36 8.64 1.08 3.84
CA LEU A 36 7.25 1.28 4.24
C LEU A 36 6.85 0.49 5.51
N PRO A 37 7.29 -0.77 5.72
CA PRO A 37 7.16 -1.43 7.01
C PRO A 37 7.79 -0.67 8.17
N VAL A 38 8.98 -0.07 7.97
CA VAL A 38 9.67 0.73 8.99
C VAL A 38 8.88 2.00 9.30
N LEU A 39 8.38 2.68 8.28
CA LEU A 39 7.56 3.87 8.45
C LEU A 39 6.23 3.56 9.17
N VAL A 40 5.55 2.46 8.83
CA VAL A 40 4.32 2.04 9.51
C VAL A 40 4.60 1.69 10.97
N ALA A 41 5.71 1.00 11.27
CA ALA A 41 6.11 0.71 12.65
C ALA A 41 6.37 1.99 13.47
N GLN A 42 7.02 3.00 12.86
CA GLN A 42 7.20 4.31 13.50
C GLN A 42 5.86 4.98 13.81
N LEU A 43 4.92 4.99 12.84
CA LEU A 43 3.59 5.56 13.04
C LEU A 43 2.78 4.82 14.10
N GLN A 44 2.90 3.49 14.21
CA GLN A 44 2.30 2.72 15.29
C GLN A 44 2.81 3.16 16.67
N ALA A 45 4.10 3.45 16.78
CA ALA A 45 4.70 3.94 18.03
C ALA A 45 4.25 5.37 18.38
N ASP A 46 4.16 6.25 17.38
CA ASP A 46 3.77 7.65 17.56
C ASP A 46 2.26 7.80 17.86
N TYR A 47 1.43 6.86 17.39
CA TYR A 47 -0.02 6.87 17.52
C TYR A 47 -0.56 5.58 18.16
N PRO A 48 -0.32 5.31 19.45
CA PRO A 48 -0.72 4.05 20.11
C PRO A 48 -2.24 3.82 20.17
N GLY A 49 -3.04 4.88 19.95
CA GLY A 49 -4.51 4.80 19.86
C GLY A 49 -5.05 4.48 18.46
N LEU A 50 -4.18 4.23 17.49
CA LEU A 50 -4.51 3.84 16.11
C LEU A 50 -4.06 2.41 15.86
N VAL A 51 -4.90 1.66 15.16
CA VAL A 51 -4.59 0.33 14.64
C VAL A 51 -4.19 0.47 13.19
N PHE A 52 -2.95 0.10 12.88
CA PHE A 52 -2.46 0.05 11.51
C PHE A 52 -2.48 -1.39 10.99
N GLN A 53 -2.88 -1.55 9.74
CA GLN A 53 -2.76 -2.79 8.97
C GLN A 53 -2.01 -2.50 7.68
N LEU A 54 -0.88 -3.16 7.48
CA LEU A 54 -0.14 -3.09 6.23
C LEU A 54 -0.40 -4.36 5.43
N THR A 55 -0.92 -4.21 4.23
CA THR A 55 -1.15 -5.33 3.30
C THR A 55 0.08 -5.57 2.41
N PRO A 56 0.22 -6.77 1.81
CA PRO A 56 1.16 -6.98 0.72
C PRO A 56 0.92 -5.99 -0.43
N ALA A 57 1.93 -5.77 -1.27
CA ALA A 57 1.75 -4.91 -2.42
C ALA A 57 0.72 -5.51 -3.39
N VAL A 58 -0.05 -4.67 -4.09
CA VAL A 58 -1.06 -5.13 -5.04
C VAL A 58 -0.49 -6.00 -6.17
N GLY A 59 0.79 -5.82 -6.51
CA GLY A 59 1.49 -6.69 -7.47
C GLY A 59 1.71 -8.13 -6.99
N GLU A 60 1.54 -8.40 -5.70
CA GLU A 60 1.63 -9.76 -5.13
C GLU A 60 0.26 -10.45 -5.07
N ASP A 61 -0.83 -9.75 -5.43
CA ASP A 61 -2.18 -10.30 -5.48
C ASP A 61 -2.40 -11.15 -6.74
N ALA A 62 -2.90 -12.38 -6.57
CA ALA A 62 -3.11 -13.31 -7.67
C ALA A 62 -4.12 -12.80 -8.71
N GLN A 63 -5.19 -12.13 -8.29
CA GLN A 63 -6.19 -11.58 -9.21
C GLN A 63 -5.61 -10.44 -10.06
N VAL A 64 -4.74 -9.63 -9.45
CA VAL A 64 -4.01 -8.59 -10.15
C VAL A 64 -3.07 -9.19 -11.20
N ILE A 65 -2.32 -10.23 -10.83
CA ILE A 65 -1.42 -10.94 -11.74
C ILE A 65 -2.21 -11.54 -12.92
N ASP A 66 -3.33 -12.20 -12.66
CA ASP A 66 -4.20 -12.79 -13.68
C ASP A 66 -4.77 -11.72 -14.63
N MET A 67 -5.16 -10.57 -14.09
CA MET A 67 -5.67 -9.44 -14.87
C MET A 67 -4.57 -8.90 -15.81
N LEU A 68 -3.35 -8.69 -15.30
CA LEU A 68 -2.22 -8.27 -16.11
C LEU A 68 -1.90 -9.28 -17.23
N ALA A 69 -1.94 -10.58 -16.92
CA ALA A 69 -1.78 -11.63 -17.91
C ALA A 69 -2.86 -11.57 -19.00
N SER A 70 -4.14 -11.38 -18.63
CA SER A 70 -5.24 -11.23 -19.58
C SER A 70 -5.06 -10.02 -20.49
N VAL A 71 -4.62 -8.88 -19.95
CA VAL A 71 -4.32 -7.67 -20.74
C VAL A 71 -3.18 -7.94 -21.72
N ALA A 72 -2.11 -8.60 -21.28
CA ALA A 72 -0.97 -8.94 -22.13
C ALA A 72 -1.35 -9.88 -23.28
N LEU A 73 -2.16 -10.92 -23.01
CA LEU A 73 -2.64 -11.86 -24.02
C LEU A 73 -3.52 -11.18 -25.09
N LYS A 74 -4.38 -10.24 -24.68
CA LYS A 74 -5.19 -9.42 -25.60
C LYS A 74 -4.31 -8.53 -26.47
N ALA A 75 -3.29 -7.90 -25.89
CA ALA A 75 -2.36 -7.06 -26.64
C ALA A 75 -1.49 -7.87 -27.63
N ALA A 76 -1.11 -9.10 -27.27
CA ALA A 76 -0.29 -9.99 -28.10
C ALA A 76 -1.07 -10.70 -29.22
N SER A 77 -2.40 -10.67 -29.17
CA SER A 77 -3.27 -11.20 -30.22
C SER A 77 -3.85 -10.03 -31.02
N PRO A 78 -3.10 -9.47 -32.00
CA PRO A 78 -3.64 -8.43 -32.84
C PRO A 78 -4.81 -9.02 -33.63
N THR A 79 -5.99 -8.44 -33.43
CA THR A 79 -7.14 -8.63 -34.33
C THR A 79 -6.81 -8.14 -35.73
#